data_AF-A0A1G2YRP7-F1
#
_entry.id   AF-A0A1G2YRP7-F1
#
_cell.length_a   1.000
_cell.length_b   1.000
_cell.length_c   1.000
_cell.angle_alpha   90.00
_cell.angle_beta   90.00
_cell.angle_gamma   90.00
#
_symmetry.space_group_name_H-M   'P 1'
#
loop_
_entity.id
_entity.type
_entity.pdbx_description
1 polymer ?
#
loop_
_entity_poly.entity_id
_entity_poly.type
_entity_poly.pdbx_seq_one_letter_code
_entity_poly.pdbx_strand_id
1 'polypeptide(L)'
;MFTFIISVLVVSSIGAALAAVLVLSEMKFMNYGRCKITINDKKEIETDGGRSLLSALGNEKIFIPSACGGRGTCGLCKLKVLEGGGKLLPTEEPLLDKKEKETNTRLSCQVKIRNDLKIFIPPELFAIREYNCICESITDLTYDMKQFRFQLVEPNNIDYIPGQYVQLLAPAYEKSDDEIYRAYSISADPADKNHIELIIRLVPNGICTTYCFNYLKTGDKIKLNGPYGQFKLADTNAHIVFIAGGSGIAPIKCMLHYLKNTASKRKATFYFGANRVKDLCCTELMREFEKDLADFRFVPAIASPEPDEKWEGQTGLVTNIVREDLKNAAECEAYLCGSPGMIDASIKVLKEMGMKEENIFYDKFA
;
A
#
# COMPACT_ATOMS: atom_id res chain seq x y z
N MET A 1 -13.00 -12.98 58.28
CA MET A 1 -12.02 -11.94 57.88
C MET A 1 -10.62 -12.51 57.67
N PHE A 2 -10.04 -13.21 58.65
CA PHE A 2 -8.71 -13.83 58.56
C PHE A 2 -8.56 -14.84 57.40
N THR A 3 -9.52 -15.76 57.24
CA THR A 3 -9.51 -16.76 56.16
C THR A 3 -9.57 -16.13 54.77
N PHE A 4 -10.34 -15.05 54.62
CA PHE A 4 -10.46 -14.31 53.35
C PHE A 4 -9.14 -13.63 52.97
N ILE A 5 -8.46 -13.00 53.95
CA ILE A 5 -7.16 -12.36 53.76
C ILE A 5 -6.11 -13.39 53.34
N ILE A 6 -6.10 -14.58 53.98
CA ILE A 6 -5.19 -15.66 53.62
C ILE A 6 -5.46 -16.16 52.20
N SER A 7 -6.72 -16.39 51.82
CA SER A 7 -7.04 -16.83 50.46
C SER A 7 -6.60 -15.82 49.40
N VAL A 8 -6.83 -14.53 49.62
CA VAL A 8 -6.39 -13.46 48.70
C VAL A 8 -4.86 -13.40 48.61
N LEU A 9 -4.15 -13.53 49.74
CA LEU A 9 -2.68 -13.57 49.76
C LEU A 9 -2.12 -14.77 49.00
N VAL A 10 -2.69 -15.96 49.19
CA VAL A 10 -2.23 -17.18 48.51
C VAL A 10 -2.44 -17.07 47.00
N VAL A 11 -3.63 -16.66 46.56
CA VAL A 11 -3.93 -16.50 45.12
C VAL A 11 -3.03 -15.41 44.49
N SER A 12 -2.85 -14.28 45.17
CA SER A 12 -1.98 -13.20 44.68
C SER A 12 -0.52 -13.62 44.63
N SER A 13 -0.06 -14.39 45.62
CA SER A 13 1.33 -14.90 45.67
C SER A 13 1.60 -15.90 44.56
N ILE A 14 0.65 -16.80 44.28
CA ILE A 14 0.75 -17.75 43.16
C ILE A 14 0.76 -16.99 41.83
N GLY A 15 -0.14 -16.01 41.67
CA GLY A 15 -0.18 -15.16 40.47
C GLY A 15 1.12 -14.40 40.24
N ALA A 16 1.67 -13.78 41.29
CA ALA A 16 2.95 -13.09 41.24
C ALA A 16 4.12 -14.03 40.93
N ALA A 17 4.14 -15.24 41.51
CA ALA A 17 5.16 -16.24 41.23
C ALA A 17 5.10 -16.72 39.78
N LEU A 18 3.90 -16.98 39.23
CA LEU A 18 3.73 -17.34 37.82
C LEU A 18 4.16 -16.21 36.89
N ALA A 19 3.78 -14.96 37.19
CA ALA A 19 4.24 -13.79 36.44
C ALA A 19 5.77 -13.65 36.48
N ALA A 20 6.39 -13.85 37.65
CA ALA A 20 7.85 -13.80 37.79
C ALA A 20 8.53 -14.92 36.98
N VAL A 21 7.98 -16.14 36.98
CA VAL A 21 8.51 -17.25 36.16
C VAL A 21 8.40 -16.94 34.67
N LEU A 22 7.30 -16.33 34.22
CA LEU A 22 7.14 -15.89 32.83
C LEU A 22 8.17 -14.83 32.47
N VAL A 23 8.33 -13.78 33.29
CA VAL A 23 9.33 -12.72 33.07
C VAL A 23 10.76 -13.29 33.04
N LEU A 24 11.11 -14.17 33.98
CA LEU A 24 12.43 -14.82 34.00
C LEU A 24 12.64 -15.73 32.78
N SER A 25 11.59 -16.41 32.31
CA SER A 25 11.64 -17.23 31.10
C SER A 25 11.84 -16.36 29.86
N GLU A 26 11.11 -15.26 29.74
CA GLU A 26 11.30 -14.28 28.66
C GLU A 26 12.72 -13.71 28.68
N MET A 27 13.20 -13.25 29.83
CA MET A 27 14.57 -12.72 29.97
C MET A 27 15.65 -13.71 29.55
N LYS A 28 15.45 -15.02 29.78
CA LYS A 28 16.44 -16.05 29.51
C LYS A 28 16.35 -16.62 28.09
N PHE A 29 15.15 -16.75 27.52
CA PHE A 29 14.92 -17.41 26.22
C PHE A 29 14.65 -16.44 25.06
N MET A 30 14.18 -15.22 25.33
CA MET A 30 13.88 -14.21 24.30
C MET A 30 14.99 -13.17 24.14
N ASN A 31 16.00 -13.16 25.01
CA ASN A 31 17.14 -12.27 24.88
C ASN A 31 18.18 -12.87 23.93
N TYR A 32 17.96 -12.66 22.62
CA TYR A 32 18.87 -13.06 21.56
C TYR A 32 20.18 -12.24 21.54
N GLY A 33 20.35 -11.30 22.49
CA GLY A 33 21.48 -10.39 22.55
C GLY A 33 21.47 -9.35 21.42
N ARG A 34 22.58 -8.62 21.31
CA ARG A 34 22.82 -7.78 20.14
C ARG A 34 23.27 -8.65 18.97
N CYS A 35 22.67 -8.43 17.82
CA CYS A 35 23.05 -9.07 16.57
C CYS A 35 23.58 -8.02 15.59
N LYS A 36 24.51 -8.46 14.75
CA LYS A 36 25.11 -7.64 13.70
C LYS A 36 24.48 -7.96 12.35
N ILE A 37 24.11 -6.94 11.59
CA ILE A 37 23.59 -7.10 10.23
C ILE A 37 24.56 -6.43 9.26
N THR A 38 25.21 -7.23 8.42
CA THR A 38 26.10 -6.77 7.36
C THR A 38 25.31 -6.62 6.06
N ILE A 39 25.28 -5.39 5.53
CA ILE A 39 24.50 -4.99 4.36
C ILE A 39 25.45 -4.71 3.20
N ASN A 40 25.28 -5.45 2.10
CA ASN A 40 26.05 -5.30 0.85
C ASN A 40 27.58 -5.32 1.05
N ASP A 41 28.08 -6.02 2.08
CA ASP A 41 29.51 -6.05 2.47
C ASP A 41 30.16 -4.68 2.71
N LYS A 42 29.35 -3.66 3.00
CA LYS A 42 29.81 -2.26 3.14
C LYS A 42 29.34 -1.60 4.42
N LYS A 43 28.09 -1.81 4.80
CA LYS A 43 27.48 -1.18 5.98
C LYS A 43 27.18 -2.26 7.01
N GLU A 44 27.46 -1.95 8.27
CA GLU A 44 27.13 -2.83 9.39
C GLU A 44 26.23 -2.06 10.36
N ILE A 45 25.18 -2.72 10.82
CA ILE A 45 24.27 -2.18 11.85
C ILE A 45 24.21 -3.15 13.01
N GLU A 46 24.12 -2.62 14.23
CA GLU A 46 23.86 -3.41 15.44
C GLU A 46 22.42 -3.18 15.89
N THR A 47 21.72 -4.26 16.20
CA THR A 47 20.34 -4.19 16.68
C THR A 47 20.08 -5.29 17.71
N ASP A 48 19.12 -5.06 18.58
CA ASP A 48 18.61 -6.10 19.48
C ASP A 48 17.92 -7.21 18.66
N GLY A 49 18.21 -8.46 19.00
CA GLY A 49 17.53 -9.61 18.41
C GLY A 49 16.07 -9.76 18.86
N GLY A 50 15.32 -10.64 18.19
CA GLY A 50 13.90 -10.89 18.43
C GLY A 50 12.94 -10.07 17.55
N ARG A 51 13.43 -8.95 16.99
CA ARG A 51 12.67 -8.12 16.03
C ARG A 51 12.70 -8.70 14.61
N SER A 52 11.77 -8.27 13.76
CA SER A 52 11.84 -8.61 12.33
C SER A 52 12.92 -7.78 11.65
N LEU A 53 13.50 -8.34 10.59
CA LEU A 53 14.50 -7.65 9.78
C LEU A 53 13.95 -6.35 9.18
N LEU A 54 12.68 -6.34 8.77
CA LEU A 54 11.99 -5.13 8.28
C LEU A 54 11.99 -4.01 9.32
N SER A 55 11.64 -4.32 10.57
CA SER A 55 11.58 -3.33 11.65
C SER A 55 12.98 -2.81 12.02
N ALA A 56 13.97 -3.69 12.12
CA ALA A 56 15.34 -3.28 12.40
C ALA A 56 15.91 -2.36 11.31
N LEU A 57 15.70 -2.69 10.03
CA LEU A 57 16.11 -1.84 8.91
C LEU A 57 15.39 -0.49 8.92
N GLY A 58 14.08 -0.48 9.20
CA GLY A 58 13.29 0.74 9.30
C GLY A 58 13.79 1.71 10.38
N ASN A 59 14.20 1.18 11.55
CA ASN A 59 14.78 2.00 12.63
C ASN A 59 16.10 2.69 12.20
N GLU A 60 16.88 2.01 11.36
CA GLU A 60 18.11 2.53 10.76
C GLU A 60 17.86 3.40 9.50
N LYS A 61 16.60 3.79 9.28
CA LYS A 61 16.13 4.56 8.11
C LYS A 61 16.43 3.88 6.77
N ILE A 62 16.49 2.54 6.75
CA ILE A 62 16.59 1.71 5.55
C ILE A 62 15.20 1.15 5.27
N PHE A 63 14.48 1.80 4.36
CA PHE A 63 13.09 1.45 4.11
C PHE A 63 12.95 0.39 3.03
N ILE A 64 12.41 -0.77 3.42
CA ILE A 64 12.06 -1.86 2.51
C ILE A 64 10.55 -1.81 2.25
N PRO A 65 10.10 -1.90 0.97
CA PRO A 65 8.69 -1.78 0.63
C PRO A 65 7.80 -2.77 1.40
N SER A 66 6.73 -2.30 2.04
CA SER A 66 5.82 -3.18 2.77
C SER A 66 4.37 -2.69 2.81
N ALA A 67 3.58 -2.97 1.77
CA ALA A 67 2.19 -2.53 1.70
C ALA A 67 1.32 -3.03 2.88
N CYS A 68 1.53 -4.28 3.31
CA CYS A 68 0.79 -4.88 4.42
C CYS A 68 1.30 -4.48 5.82
N GLY A 69 2.35 -3.66 5.90
CA GLY A 69 3.12 -3.30 7.09
C GLY A 69 3.49 -4.49 7.97
N GLY A 70 4.16 -5.46 7.34
CA GLY A 70 4.82 -6.54 8.06
C GLY A 70 4.01 -7.80 8.32
N ARG A 71 2.76 -7.88 7.85
CA ARG A 71 1.88 -9.06 8.04
C ARG A 71 2.20 -10.26 7.15
N GLY A 72 3.15 -10.15 6.22
CA GLY A 72 3.58 -11.26 5.38
C GLY A 72 2.56 -11.66 4.31
N THR A 73 1.70 -10.75 3.85
CA THR A 73 0.64 -11.04 2.87
C THR A 73 0.87 -10.42 1.49
N CYS A 74 1.63 -9.31 1.39
CA CYS A 74 1.82 -8.59 0.14
C CYS A 74 3.00 -9.05 -0.71
N GLY A 75 3.98 -9.75 -0.13
CA GLY A 75 5.19 -10.20 -0.84
C GLY A 75 6.13 -9.09 -1.31
N LEU A 76 5.97 -7.82 -0.91
CA LEU A 76 6.79 -6.71 -1.43
C LEU A 76 8.15 -6.56 -0.71
N CYS A 77 8.24 -7.01 0.54
CA CYS A 77 9.40 -6.74 1.40
C CYS A 77 10.59 -7.69 1.14
N LYS A 78 10.83 -8.02 -0.13
CA LYS A 78 11.82 -8.99 -0.58
C LYS A 78 13.23 -8.41 -0.53
N LEU A 79 14.15 -9.19 0.02
CA LEU A 79 15.59 -8.95 -0.03
C LEU A 79 16.32 -10.29 0.01
N LYS A 80 17.64 -10.31 -0.23
CA LYS A 80 18.42 -11.55 -0.12
C LYS A 80 19.05 -11.66 1.26
N VAL A 81 18.89 -12.81 1.90
CA VAL A 81 19.59 -13.15 3.15
C VAL A 81 20.65 -14.19 2.83
N LEU A 82 21.90 -13.75 2.75
CA LEU A 82 23.04 -14.57 2.36
C LEU A 82 23.46 -15.51 3.49
N GLU A 83 23.42 -15.03 4.74
CA GLU A 83 23.78 -15.81 5.92
C GLU A 83 22.85 -15.49 7.10
N GLY A 84 22.63 -16.48 7.97
CA GLY A 84 21.93 -16.32 9.24
C GLY A 84 20.40 -16.26 9.18
N GLY A 85 19.77 -16.33 8.00
CA GLY A 85 18.31 -16.22 7.82
C GLY A 85 17.48 -17.45 8.22
N GLY A 86 18.11 -18.55 8.64
CA GLY A 86 17.43 -19.79 8.98
C GLY A 86 16.68 -20.43 7.80
N LYS A 87 15.80 -21.40 8.11
CA LYS A 87 14.97 -22.10 7.10
C LYS A 87 13.88 -21.18 6.55
N LEU A 88 13.48 -21.42 5.30
CA LEU A 88 12.34 -20.73 4.68
C LEU A 88 11.06 -21.01 5.48
N LEU A 89 10.30 -19.96 5.79
CA LEU A 89 9.07 -20.10 6.56
C LEU A 89 7.87 -20.42 5.65
N PRO A 90 6.87 -21.18 6.12
CA PRO A 90 5.63 -21.44 5.37
C PRO A 90 4.84 -20.18 5.00
N THR A 91 5.04 -19.08 5.74
CA THR A 91 4.42 -17.78 5.43
C THR A 91 5.11 -17.07 4.26
N GLU A 92 6.38 -17.40 3.98
CA GLU A 92 7.14 -16.82 2.88
C GLU A 92 6.93 -17.60 1.58
N GLU A 93 6.83 -18.92 1.68
CA GLU A 93 6.87 -19.84 0.55
C GLU A 93 5.83 -19.58 -0.57
N PRO A 94 4.58 -19.19 -0.28
CA PRO A 94 3.58 -18.89 -1.32
C PRO A 94 3.84 -17.58 -2.07
N LEU A 95 4.65 -16.68 -1.52
CA LEU A 95 4.91 -15.33 -2.04
C LEU A 95 6.24 -15.24 -2.80
N LEU A 96 6.97 -16.35 -2.90
CA LEU A 96 8.25 -16.44 -3.58
C LEU A 96 8.17 -17.38 -4.77
N ASP A 97 8.71 -16.94 -5.90
CA ASP A 97 8.88 -17.81 -7.06
C ASP A 97 10.06 -18.78 -6.88
N LYS A 98 10.25 -19.71 -7.83
CA LYS A 98 11.32 -20.71 -7.76
C LYS A 98 12.72 -20.08 -7.76
N LYS A 99 12.94 -19.07 -8.60
CA LYS A 99 14.23 -18.38 -8.74
C LYS A 99 14.57 -17.56 -7.50
N GLU A 100 13.57 -16.96 -6.88
CA GLU A 100 13.68 -16.23 -5.62
C GLU A 100 14.09 -17.17 -4.47
N LYS A 101 13.48 -18.36 -4.40
CA LYS A 101 13.86 -19.39 -3.41
C LYS A 101 15.30 -19.85 -3.59
N GLU A 102 15.74 -20.08 -4.83
CA GLU A 102 17.11 -20.49 -5.16
C GLU A 102 18.16 -19.42 -4.86
N THR A 103 17.78 -18.14 -4.93
CA THR A 103 18.70 -17.00 -4.71
C THR A 103 18.69 -16.48 -3.27
N ASN A 104 18.15 -17.27 -2.33
CA ASN A 104 17.99 -16.90 -0.91
C ASN A 104 17.21 -15.60 -0.71
N THR A 105 16.24 -15.32 -1.58
CA THR A 105 15.30 -14.21 -1.37
C THR A 105 14.34 -14.57 -0.24
N ARG A 106 14.14 -13.63 0.68
CA ARG A 106 13.32 -13.78 1.88
C ARG A 106 12.42 -12.57 2.07
N LEU A 107 11.35 -12.73 2.84
CA LEU A 107 10.51 -11.61 3.26
C LEU A 107 11.09 -11.00 4.54
N SER A 108 11.67 -9.80 4.45
CA SER A 108 12.28 -9.11 5.59
C SER A 108 11.33 -8.94 6.79
N CYS A 109 10.01 -8.87 6.57
CA CYS A 109 9.05 -8.82 7.67
C CYS A 109 8.88 -10.12 8.45
N GLN A 110 9.16 -11.27 7.82
CA GLN A 110 9.00 -12.59 8.42
C GLN A 110 10.32 -13.11 9.00
N VAL A 111 11.46 -12.68 8.47
CA VAL A 111 12.79 -13.03 9.01
C VAL A 111 12.98 -12.37 10.38
N LYS A 112 13.13 -13.20 11.41
CA LYS A 112 13.46 -12.77 12.78
C LYS A 112 14.96 -12.77 12.99
N ILE A 113 15.48 -11.70 13.59
CA ILE A 113 16.91 -11.56 13.89
C ILE A 113 17.20 -12.37 15.17
N ARG A 114 17.91 -13.50 15.03
CA ARG A 114 18.28 -14.38 16.17
C ARG A 114 19.79 -14.56 16.33
N ASN A 115 20.54 -14.16 15.32
CA ASN A 115 21.98 -14.24 15.18
C ASN A 115 22.40 -13.19 14.14
N ASP A 116 23.70 -13.06 13.91
CA ASP A 116 24.24 -12.18 12.89
C ASP A 116 23.72 -12.55 11.50
N LEU A 117 23.43 -11.52 10.70
CA LEU A 117 22.87 -11.66 9.36
C LEU A 117 23.78 -11.01 8.33
N LYS A 118 23.93 -11.66 7.19
CA LYS A 118 24.50 -11.03 5.99
C LYS A 118 23.40 -10.90 4.95
N ILE A 119 23.12 -9.68 4.51
CA ILE A 119 22.02 -9.39 3.59
C ILE A 119 22.49 -8.59 2.39
N PHE A 120 21.74 -8.74 1.30
CA PHE A 120 21.89 -7.89 0.13
C PHE A 120 20.59 -7.13 -0.13
N ILE A 121 20.70 -5.80 -0.15
CA ILE A 121 19.63 -4.85 -0.45
C ILE A 121 19.95 -4.19 -1.80
N PRO A 122 19.03 -4.24 -2.77
CA PRO A 122 19.21 -3.56 -4.04
C PRO A 122 19.52 -2.05 -3.86
N PRO A 123 20.53 -1.50 -4.55
CA PRO A 123 20.95 -0.09 -4.39
C PRO A 123 19.82 0.94 -4.52
N GLU A 124 18.82 0.65 -5.36
CA GLU A 124 17.65 1.49 -5.59
C GLU A 124 16.82 1.74 -4.32
N LEU A 125 16.81 0.82 -3.36
CA LEU A 125 16.06 0.99 -2.12
C LEU A 125 16.72 1.98 -1.15
N PHE A 126 18.02 2.29 -1.32
CA PHE A 126 18.68 3.33 -0.53
C PHE A 126 18.34 4.74 -0.99
N ALA A 127 17.70 4.90 -2.15
CA ALA A 127 17.22 6.20 -2.62
C ALA A 127 15.91 6.64 -1.93
N ILE A 128 15.23 5.72 -1.24
CA ILE A 128 13.99 5.98 -0.53
C ILE A 128 14.24 6.89 0.66
N ARG A 129 13.39 7.91 0.81
CA ARG A 129 13.49 8.92 1.87
C ARG A 129 12.25 8.89 2.76
N GLU A 130 12.45 9.30 4.01
CA GLU A 130 11.36 9.71 4.90
C GLU A 130 11.11 11.20 4.72
N TYR A 131 9.83 11.58 4.76
CA TYR A 131 9.34 12.94 4.64
C TYR A 131 8.55 13.27 5.90
N ASN A 132 8.92 14.37 6.54
CA ASN A 132 8.10 15.02 7.55
C ASN A 132 7.12 15.94 6.82
N CYS A 133 5.83 15.76 7.08
CA CYS A 133 4.76 16.49 6.40
C CYS A 133 3.79 17.11 7.41
N ILE A 134 2.99 18.06 6.96
CA ILE A 134 1.84 18.61 7.69
C ILE A 134 0.58 18.25 6.92
N CYS A 135 -0.45 17.76 7.60
CA CYS A 135 -1.76 17.56 7.00
C CYS A 135 -2.40 18.92 6.69
N GLU A 136 -2.39 19.33 5.43
CA GLU A 136 -2.89 20.64 4.98
C GLU A 136 -4.41 20.63 4.89
N SER A 137 -5.00 19.59 4.31
CA SER A 137 -6.45 19.48 4.17
C SER A 137 -6.95 18.04 4.14
N ILE A 138 -8.20 17.86 4.56
CA ILE A 138 -8.92 16.60 4.54
C ILE A 138 -10.29 16.88 3.91
N THR A 139 -10.59 16.20 2.81
CA THR A 139 -11.85 16.38 2.06
C THR A 139 -12.59 15.06 2.02
N ASP A 140 -13.85 15.04 2.46
CA ASP A 140 -14.73 13.87 2.31
C ASP A 140 -15.09 13.68 0.83
N LEU A 141 -14.86 12.48 0.30
CA LEU A 141 -15.18 12.13 -1.09
C LEU A 141 -16.44 11.27 -1.17
N THR A 142 -16.58 10.32 -0.27
CA THR A 142 -17.77 9.48 -0.08
C THR A 142 -18.00 9.27 1.41
N TYR A 143 -18.98 8.43 1.77
CA TYR A 143 -19.22 8.06 3.16
C TYR A 143 -18.05 7.28 3.81
N ASP A 144 -17.17 6.67 3.02
CA ASP A 144 -16.04 5.87 3.49
C ASP A 144 -14.70 6.21 2.82
N MET A 145 -14.62 7.26 2.00
CA MET A 145 -13.37 7.71 1.38
C MET A 145 -13.12 9.18 1.66
N LYS A 146 -11.87 9.50 2.01
CA LYS A 146 -11.38 10.87 2.19
C LYS A 146 -10.13 11.10 1.36
N GLN A 147 -9.97 12.32 0.85
CA GLN A 147 -8.75 12.83 0.28
C GLN A 147 -7.95 13.54 1.38
N PHE A 148 -6.69 13.18 1.55
CA PHE A 148 -5.76 13.82 2.47
C PHE A 148 -4.66 14.48 1.67
N ARG A 149 -4.43 15.77 1.91
CA ARG A 149 -3.35 16.53 1.29
C ARG A 149 -2.31 16.88 2.34
N PHE A 150 -1.06 16.57 2.04
CA PHE A 150 0.08 16.71 2.93
C PHE A 150 1.10 17.65 2.30
N GLN A 151 1.44 18.72 3.00
CA GLN A 151 2.54 19.60 2.65
C GLN A 151 3.86 18.98 3.10
N LEU A 152 4.82 18.85 2.20
CA LEU A 152 6.17 18.36 2.49
C LEU A 152 6.99 19.45 3.18
N VAL A 153 7.52 19.15 4.36
CA VAL A 153 8.35 20.08 5.14
C VAL A 153 9.83 19.71 5.01
N GLU A 154 10.16 18.44 5.23
CA GLU A 154 11.55 17.97 5.19
C GLU A 154 11.64 16.50 4.76
N PRO A 155 12.23 16.21 3.57
CA PRO A 155 12.49 17.14 2.48
C PRO A 155 11.22 17.86 2.00
N ASN A 156 11.35 19.05 1.43
CA ASN A 156 10.21 19.86 0.97
C ASN A 156 9.72 19.55 -0.44
N ASN A 157 10.36 18.60 -1.12
CA ASN A 157 9.98 18.16 -2.45
C ASN A 157 10.17 16.65 -2.62
N ILE A 158 9.40 16.07 -3.53
CA ILE A 158 9.49 14.66 -3.91
C ILE A 158 9.34 14.49 -5.42
N ASP A 159 10.21 13.66 -5.99
CA ASP A 159 10.07 13.16 -7.35
C ASP A 159 9.57 11.73 -7.32
N TYR A 160 8.55 11.45 -8.12
CA TYR A 160 7.93 10.14 -8.26
C TYR A 160 7.37 9.95 -9.67
N ILE A 161 7.17 8.69 -10.04
CA ILE A 161 6.52 8.31 -11.30
C ILE A 161 5.02 8.15 -11.03
N PRO A 162 4.14 8.71 -11.88
CA PRO A 162 2.69 8.54 -11.72
C PRO A 162 2.28 7.07 -11.61
N GLY A 163 1.49 6.76 -10.59
CA GLY A 163 1.09 5.41 -10.20
C GLY A 163 1.92 4.79 -9.06
N GLN A 164 3.02 5.43 -8.66
CA GLN A 164 3.73 5.08 -7.43
C GLN A 164 2.93 5.40 -6.15
N TYR A 165 3.37 4.81 -5.05
CA TYR A 165 2.77 4.97 -3.72
C TYR A 165 3.79 5.43 -2.69
N VAL A 166 3.31 5.97 -1.58
CA VAL A 166 4.09 6.22 -0.37
C VAL A 166 3.56 5.34 0.76
N GLN A 167 4.34 5.15 1.82
CA GLN A 167 3.82 4.56 3.05
C GLN A 167 3.61 5.64 4.11
N LEU A 168 2.39 5.72 4.62
CA LEU A 168 2.02 6.61 5.73
C LEU A 168 2.24 5.90 7.06
N LEU A 169 2.90 6.58 8.00
CA LEU A 169 3.07 6.10 9.37
C LEU A 169 1.83 6.44 10.20
N ALA A 170 1.09 5.43 10.64
CA ALA A 170 0.18 5.59 11.75
C ALA A 170 0.96 5.40 13.06
N PRO A 171 1.02 6.42 13.95
CA PRO A 171 1.65 6.28 15.25
C PRO A 171 0.81 5.36 16.16
N ALA A 172 1.32 5.05 17.35
CA ALA A 172 0.52 4.42 18.40
C ALA A 172 -0.64 5.35 18.84
N TYR A 173 -1.81 4.78 19.08
CA TYR A 173 -3.00 5.47 19.57
C TYR A 173 -3.89 4.52 20.37
N GLU A 174 -4.99 5.00 20.97
CA GLU A 174 -5.83 4.23 21.91
C GLU A 174 -6.20 2.80 21.48
N LYS A 175 -6.36 2.52 20.17
CA LYS A 175 -6.73 1.20 19.65
C LYS A 175 -5.56 0.37 19.09
N SER A 176 -4.34 0.90 19.11
CA SER A 176 -3.15 0.25 18.59
C SER A 176 -1.90 0.80 19.25
N ASP A 177 -1.23 -0.02 20.06
CA ASP A 177 0.04 0.32 20.70
C ASP A 177 1.24 0.30 19.72
N ASP A 178 1.02 -0.26 18.53
CA ASP A 178 2.05 -0.38 17.49
C ASP A 178 2.03 0.80 16.52
N GLU A 179 3.21 1.34 16.22
CA GLU A 179 3.43 2.21 15.06
C GLU A 179 3.52 1.38 13.78
N ILE A 180 2.81 1.81 12.73
CA ILE A 180 2.71 1.00 11.53
C ILE A 180 2.65 1.79 10.23
N TYR A 181 3.44 1.33 9.26
CA TYR A 181 3.39 1.85 7.90
C TYR A 181 2.33 1.14 7.05
N ARG A 182 1.58 1.90 6.25
CA ARG A 182 0.67 1.38 5.21
C ARG A 182 0.85 2.12 3.89
N ALA A 183 0.83 1.36 2.80
CA ALA A 183 0.94 1.91 1.45
C ALA A 183 -0.36 2.61 1.03
N TYR A 184 -0.21 3.76 0.40
CA TYR A 184 -1.28 4.51 -0.26
C TYR A 184 -0.73 5.12 -1.55
N SER A 185 -1.40 4.85 -2.68
CA SER A 185 -1.02 5.39 -3.98
C SER A 185 -1.12 6.91 -3.98
N ILE A 186 -0.16 7.56 -4.63
CA ILE A 186 -0.14 9.01 -4.77
C ILE A 186 -1.23 9.39 -5.78
N SER A 187 -2.08 10.34 -5.40
CA SER A 187 -3.17 10.88 -6.22
C SER A 187 -2.97 12.34 -6.65
N ALA A 188 -1.94 12.98 -6.10
CA ALA A 188 -1.56 14.36 -6.43
C ALA A 188 -1.11 14.51 -7.88
N ASP A 189 -1.29 15.73 -8.40
CA ASP A 189 -0.66 16.17 -9.63
C ASP A 189 0.88 16.09 -9.49
N PRO A 190 1.60 15.32 -10.33
CA PRO A 190 3.05 15.19 -10.25
C PRO A 190 3.83 16.48 -10.54
N ALA A 191 3.19 17.54 -11.05
CA ALA A 191 3.78 18.86 -11.16
C ALA A 191 3.86 19.58 -9.79
N ASP A 192 3.01 19.24 -8.83
CA ASP A 192 3.06 19.76 -7.47
C ASP A 192 4.09 18.98 -6.64
N LYS A 193 5.34 19.44 -6.70
CA LYS A 193 6.46 18.78 -6.03
C LYS A 193 6.45 18.91 -4.52
N ASN A 194 5.67 19.84 -3.96
CA ASN A 194 5.72 20.18 -2.54
C ASN A 194 4.58 19.53 -1.74
N HIS A 195 3.70 18.78 -2.39
CA HIS A 195 2.60 18.09 -1.73
C HIS A 195 2.49 16.64 -2.15
N ILE A 196 1.97 15.84 -1.23
CA ILE A 196 1.47 14.51 -1.51
C ILE A 196 -0.01 14.49 -1.18
N GLU A 197 -0.80 13.88 -2.06
CA GLU A 197 -2.22 13.71 -1.86
C GLU A 197 -2.57 12.23 -1.94
N LEU A 198 -3.35 11.73 -0.98
CA LEU A 198 -3.76 10.34 -0.86
C LEU A 198 -5.28 10.25 -0.82
N ILE A 199 -5.86 9.28 -1.53
CA ILE A 199 -7.28 8.92 -1.37
C ILE A 199 -7.34 7.64 -0.55
N ILE A 200 -7.88 7.74 0.66
CA ILE A 200 -7.90 6.66 1.64
C ILE A 200 -9.33 6.23 1.88
N ARG A 201 -9.58 4.93 1.72
CA ARG A 201 -10.84 4.29 2.11
C ARG A 201 -10.76 3.77 3.54
N LEU A 202 -11.80 4.01 4.34
CA LEU A 202 -11.95 3.42 5.66
C LEU A 202 -12.14 1.91 5.55
N VAL A 203 -11.25 1.17 6.20
CA VAL A 203 -11.35 -0.29 6.34
C VAL A 203 -11.76 -0.57 7.78
N PRO A 204 -12.88 -1.29 8.02
CA PRO A 204 -13.29 -1.67 9.37
C PRO A 204 -12.16 -2.36 10.12
N ASN A 205 -11.89 -1.90 11.35
CA ASN A 205 -10.79 -2.37 12.20
C ASN A 205 -9.38 -2.20 11.60
N GLY A 206 -9.23 -1.41 10.53
CA GLY A 206 -7.93 -1.11 9.93
C GLY A 206 -7.19 -0.09 10.79
N ILE A 207 -5.98 -0.44 11.26
CA ILE A 207 -5.19 0.41 12.16
C ILE A 207 -4.92 1.79 11.53
N CYS A 208 -4.34 1.82 10.32
CA CYS A 208 -3.93 3.08 9.69
C CYS A 208 -5.11 3.90 9.18
N THR A 209 -6.12 3.25 8.59
CA THR A 209 -7.32 3.93 8.08
C THR A 209 -8.15 4.53 9.22
N THR A 210 -8.27 3.80 10.35
CA THR A 210 -8.91 4.33 11.57
C THR A 210 -8.16 5.53 12.12
N TYR A 211 -6.82 5.49 12.17
CA TYR A 211 -6.01 6.64 12.54
C TYR A 211 -6.31 7.86 11.65
N CYS A 212 -6.25 7.67 10.32
CA CYS A 212 -6.48 8.75 9.36
C CYS A 212 -7.89 9.36 9.50
N PHE A 213 -8.91 8.54 9.78
CA PHE A 213 -10.30 9.02 9.82
C PHE A 213 -10.70 9.65 11.15
N ASN A 214 -10.18 9.13 12.27
CA ASN A 214 -10.69 9.48 13.60
C ASN A 214 -9.71 10.32 14.44
N TYR A 215 -8.42 10.30 14.12
CA TYR A 215 -7.39 10.92 14.94
C TYR A 215 -6.62 12.01 14.21
N LEU A 216 -6.28 11.79 12.92
CA LEU A 216 -5.57 12.76 12.10
C LEU A 216 -6.45 13.98 11.79
N LYS A 217 -5.90 15.17 12.02
CA LYS A 217 -6.55 16.46 11.75
C LYS A 217 -5.66 17.37 10.90
N THR A 218 -6.28 18.34 10.25
CA THR A 218 -5.54 19.44 9.62
C THR A 218 -4.62 20.13 10.63
N GLY A 219 -3.37 20.37 10.22
CA GLY A 219 -2.30 20.92 11.04
C GLY A 219 -1.41 19.87 11.71
N ASP A 220 -1.84 18.61 11.77
CA ASP A 220 -1.03 17.55 12.39
C ASP A 220 0.21 17.22 11.57
N LYS A 221 1.27 16.86 12.29
CA LYS A 221 2.50 16.34 11.68
C LYS A 221 2.31 14.86 11.35
N ILE A 222 2.75 14.47 10.16
CA ILE A 222 2.72 13.07 9.71
C ILE A 222 4.05 12.71 9.06
N LYS A 223 4.38 11.42 9.08
CA LYS A 223 5.54 10.88 8.36
C LYS A 223 5.10 10.02 7.20
N LEU A 224 5.74 10.25 6.05
CA LEU A 224 5.61 9.42 4.86
C LEU A 224 6.99 8.89 4.49
N ASN A 225 7.08 7.72 3.87
CA ASN A 225 8.30 7.31 3.17
C ASN A 225 7.98 6.78 1.77
N GLY A 226 8.95 6.90 0.86
CA GLY A 226 8.78 6.53 -0.54
C GLY A 226 9.61 7.39 -1.49
N PRO A 227 9.23 7.44 -2.79
CA PRO A 227 8.12 6.70 -3.42
C PRO A 227 8.47 5.23 -3.72
N TYR A 228 7.46 4.38 -3.87
CA TYR A 228 7.60 2.97 -4.21
C TYR A 228 6.68 2.58 -5.37
N GLY A 229 6.92 1.39 -5.93
CA GLY A 229 6.03 0.76 -6.89
C GLY A 229 6.51 0.87 -8.32
N GLN A 230 5.98 -0.03 -9.15
CA GLN A 230 6.29 -0.17 -10.58
C GLN A 230 5.03 -0.01 -11.45
N PHE A 231 3.89 0.31 -10.85
CA PHE A 231 2.66 0.62 -11.57
C PHE A 231 2.80 2.00 -12.21
N LYS A 232 3.19 2.03 -13.48
CA LYS A 232 3.46 3.24 -14.25
C LYS A 232 3.02 3.06 -15.69
N LEU A 233 2.73 4.16 -16.38
CA LEU A 233 2.47 4.14 -17.81
C LEU A 233 3.71 3.66 -18.59
N ALA A 234 3.50 2.76 -19.56
CA ALA A 234 4.51 2.38 -20.53
C ALA A 234 4.74 3.53 -21.53
N ASP A 235 5.98 3.65 -22.01
CA ASP A 235 6.38 4.66 -22.98
C ASP A 235 6.05 4.21 -24.41
N THR A 236 4.75 4.22 -24.73
CA THR A 236 4.20 3.82 -26.03
C THR A 236 3.07 4.77 -26.47
N ASN A 237 2.53 4.54 -27.67
CA ASN A 237 1.34 5.24 -28.17
C ASN A 237 0.07 4.38 -28.11
N ALA A 238 0.09 3.24 -27.42
CA ALA A 238 -1.08 2.37 -27.32
C ALA A 238 -2.23 3.07 -26.59
N HIS A 239 -3.47 2.69 -26.96
CA HIS A 239 -4.69 3.16 -26.28
C HIS A 239 -4.66 2.69 -24.83
N ILE A 240 -4.70 3.64 -23.91
CA ILE A 240 -4.73 3.42 -22.47
C ILE A 240 -6.14 3.03 -22.02
N VAL A 241 -6.26 1.90 -21.33
CA VAL A 241 -7.50 1.44 -20.70
C VAL A 241 -7.31 1.41 -19.20
N PHE A 242 -7.85 2.40 -18.50
CA PHE A 242 -7.90 2.41 -17.05
C PHE A 242 -9.14 1.64 -16.58
N ILE A 243 -8.97 0.74 -15.60
CA ILE A 243 -10.10 0.10 -14.89
C ILE A 243 -9.84 0.20 -13.39
N ALA A 244 -10.72 0.89 -12.68
CA ALA A 244 -10.58 1.04 -11.24
C ALA A 244 -11.91 0.97 -10.50
N GLY A 245 -11.83 0.82 -9.17
CA GLY A 245 -12.97 0.88 -8.26
C GLY A 245 -12.56 1.33 -6.87
N GLY A 246 -13.44 2.08 -6.18
CA GLY A 246 -13.17 2.66 -4.87
C GLY A 246 -11.91 3.55 -4.86
N SER A 247 -11.06 3.39 -3.85
CA SER A 247 -9.81 4.16 -3.73
C SER A 247 -8.77 3.84 -4.82
N GLY A 248 -9.01 2.84 -5.67
CA GLY A 248 -8.17 2.54 -6.83
C GLY A 248 -8.15 3.67 -7.87
N ILE A 249 -9.02 4.68 -7.74
CA ILE A 249 -8.94 5.91 -8.54
C ILE A 249 -7.68 6.74 -8.26
N ALA A 250 -7.05 6.58 -7.08
CA ALA A 250 -5.89 7.35 -6.65
C ALA A 250 -4.74 7.39 -7.68
N PRO A 251 -4.13 6.26 -8.08
CA PRO A 251 -3.06 6.28 -9.06
C PRO A 251 -3.55 6.72 -10.45
N ILE A 252 -4.82 6.45 -10.80
CA ILE A 252 -5.40 6.85 -12.08
C ILE A 252 -5.50 8.37 -12.17
N LYS A 253 -5.98 9.04 -11.10
CA LYS A 253 -6.01 10.50 -10.99
C LYS A 253 -4.62 11.09 -11.24
N CYS A 254 -3.59 10.55 -10.59
CA CYS A 254 -2.21 10.98 -10.78
C CYS A 254 -1.72 10.82 -12.24
N MET A 255 -2.03 9.69 -12.87
CA MET A 255 -1.70 9.44 -14.28
C MET A 255 -2.44 10.38 -15.23
N LEU A 256 -3.70 10.74 -14.95
CA LEU A 256 -4.47 11.69 -15.76
C LEU A 256 -3.89 13.11 -15.67
N HIS A 257 -3.49 13.57 -14.48
CA HIS A 257 -2.73 14.81 -14.32
C HIS A 257 -1.44 14.79 -15.17
N TYR A 258 -0.68 13.69 -15.12
CA TYR A 258 0.53 13.54 -15.94
C TYR A 258 0.24 13.65 -17.45
N LEU A 259 -0.80 12.96 -17.94
CA LEU A 259 -1.19 13.02 -19.35
C LEU A 259 -1.59 14.45 -19.76
N LYS A 260 -2.26 15.19 -18.87
CA LYS A 260 -2.63 16.59 -19.08
C LYS A 260 -1.39 17.48 -19.14
N ASN A 261 -0.50 17.38 -18.15
CA ASN A 261 0.70 18.20 -18.04
C ASN A 261 1.68 18.00 -19.21
N THR A 262 1.68 16.80 -19.79
CA THR A 262 2.52 16.45 -20.94
C THR A 262 1.84 16.69 -22.29
N ALA A 263 0.60 17.22 -22.29
CA ALA A 263 -0.23 17.39 -23.48
C ALA A 263 -0.31 16.11 -24.33
N SER A 264 -0.45 14.96 -23.67
CA SER A 264 -0.47 13.66 -24.34
C SER A 264 -1.62 13.56 -25.33
N LYS A 265 -1.31 13.01 -26.51
CA LYS A 265 -2.29 12.71 -27.57
C LYS A 265 -2.75 11.25 -27.54
N ARG A 266 -2.29 10.47 -26.56
CA ARG A 266 -2.69 9.07 -26.42
C ARG A 266 -4.18 9.02 -26.12
N LYS A 267 -4.89 8.17 -26.86
CA LYS A 267 -6.26 7.81 -26.52
C LYS A 267 -6.29 7.13 -25.15
N ALA A 268 -7.23 7.53 -24.31
CA ALA A 268 -7.41 6.97 -22.98
C ALA A 268 -8.90 6.78 -22.66
N THR A 269 -9.27 5.61 -22.15
CA THR A 269 -10.61 5.36 -21.60
C THR A 269 -10.49 4.95 -20.15
N PHE A 270 -11.26 5.58 -19.25
CA PHE A 270 -11.35 5.17 -17.86
C PHE A 270 -12.72 4.58 -17.53
N TYR A 271 -12.72 3.29 -17.24
CA TYR A 271 -13.88 2.56 -16.72
C TYR A 271 -13.81 2.54 -15.19
N PHE A 272 -14.76 3.19 -14.53
CA PHE A 272 -14.80 3.25 -13.07
C PHE A 272 -16.01 2.51 -12.51
N GLY A 273 -15.74 1.37 -11.87
CA GLY A 273 -16.76 0.49 -11.32
C GLY A 273 -17.10 0.81 -9.87
N ALA A 274 -18.39 0.90 -9.57
CA ALA A 274 -18.94 1.06 -8.23
C ALA A 274 -20.17 0.16 -8.02
N ASN A 275 -20.53 -0.14 -6.76
CA ASN A 275 -21.73 -0.94 -6.48
C ASN A 275 -22.99 -0.09 -6.50
N ARG A 276 -22.91 1.12 -5.92
CA ARG A 276 -23.97 2.14 -5.82
C ARG A 276 -23.44 3.49 -6.30
N VAL A 277 -24.33 4.43 -6.65
CA VAL A 277 -23.91 5.77 -7.11
C VAL A 277 -23.14 6.51 -6.02
N LYS A 278 -23.53 6.37 -4.75
CA LYS A 278 -22.82 6.97 -3.59
C LYS A 278 -21.38 6.48 -3.39
N ASP A 279 -20.98 5.40 -4.07
CA ASP A 279 -19.60 4.89 -4.01
C ASP A 279 -18.69 5.55 -5.06
N LEU A 280 -19.27 6.28 -6.02
CA LEU A 280 -18.51 7.05 -6.99
C LEU A 280 -17.87 8.27 -6.30
N CYS A 281 -16.64 8.57 -6.68
CA CYS A 281 -15.93 9.75 -6.24
C CYS A 281 -15.17 10.39 -7.41
N CYS A 282 -14.80 11.65 -7.26
CA CYS A 282 -14.03 12.42 -8.24
C CYS A 282 -14.69 12.48 -9.64
N THR A 283 -16.00 12.28 -9.75
CA THR A 283 -16.72 12.23 -11.02
C THR A 283 -16.60 13.53 -11.80
N GLU A 284 -16.71 14.66 -11.11
CA GLU A 284 -16.62 16.01 -11.69
C GLU A 284 -15.21 16.25 -12.24
N LEU A 285 -14.18 15.87 -11.48
CA LEU A 285 -12.78 15.96 -11.93
C LEU A 285 -12.52 15.07 -13.15
N MET A 286 -13.09 13.87 -13.22
CA MET A 286 -12.96 13.02 -14.41
C MET A 286 -13.64 13.68 -15.63
N ARG A 287 -14.78 14.36 -15.45
CA ARG A 287 -15.43 15.15 -16.51
C ARG A 287 -14.62 16.39 -16.91
N GLU A 288 -13.84 16.97 -16.01
CA GLU A 288 -12.90 18.04 -16.34
C GLU A 288 -11.75 17.52 -17.21
N PHE A 289 -11.19 16.35 -16.88
CA PHE A 289 -10.17 15.71 -17.72
C PHE A 289 -10.68 15.39 -19.14
N GLU A 290 -11.98 15.07 -19.33
CA GLU A 290 -12.56 14.87 -20.67
C GLU A 290 -12.53 16.14 -21.52
N LYS A 291 -12.50 17.32 -20.90
CA LYS A 291 -12.40 18.61 -21.60
C LYS A 291 -10.94 18.99 -21.88
N ASP A 292 -10.03 18.65 -20.96
CA ASP A 292 -8.63 19.08 -21.00
C ASP A 292 -7.73 18.16 -21.84
N LEU A 293 -8.04 16.86 -21.90
CA LEU A 293 -7.25 15.88 -22.64
C LEU A 293 -7.74 15.72 -24.08
N ALA A 294 -6.82 15.42 -24.99
CA ALA A 294 -7.12 15.37 -26.43
C ALA A 294 -8.11 14.25 -26.83
N ASP A 295 -7.99 13.07 -26.22
CA ASP A 295 -8.83 11.90 -26.53
C ASP A 295 -9.00 11.05 -25.25
N PHE A 296 -9.70 11.62 -24.26
CA PHE A 296 -10.05 10.95 -23.01
C PHE A 296 -11.56 10.76 -22.89
N ARG A 297 -11.97 9.57 -22.43
CA ARG A 297 -13.37 9.26 -22.12
C ARG A 297 -13.51 8.61 -20.75
N PHE A 298 -14.43 9.11 -19.94
CA PHE A 298 -14.78 8.59 -18.64
C PHE A 298 -16.12 7.85 -18.66
N VAL A 299 -16.08 6.58 -18.27
CA VAL A 299 -17.19 5.62 -18.30
C VAL A 299 -17.43 5.10 -16.88
N PRO A 300 -18.22 5.79 -16.05
CA PRO A 300 -18.63 5.27 -14.75
C PRO A 300 -19.69 4.16 -14.95
N ALA A 301 -19.57 3.09 -14.16
CA ALA A 301 -20.44 1.92 -14.22
C ALA A 301 -20.92 1.52 -12.82
N ILE A 302 -22.24 1.36 -12.68
CA ILE A 302 -22.88 0.95 -11.42
C ILE A 302 -23.38 -0.48 -11.54
N ALA A 303 -22.88 -1.37 -10.68
CA ALA A 303 -23.21 -2.79 -10.73
C ALA A 303 -24.66 -3.08 -10.34
N SER A 304 -25.23 -2.33 -9.40
CA SER A 304 -26.58 -2.56 -8.89
C SER A 304 -27.21 -1.25 -8.40
N PRO A 305 -27.68 -0.39 -9.31
CA PRO A 305 -28.35 0.87 -8.95
C PRO A 305 -29.66 0.59 -8.20
N GLU A 306 -30.03 1.46 -7.26
CA GLU A 306 -31.33 1.32 -6.58
C GLU A 306 -32.46 1.77 -7.52
N PRO A 307 -33.67 1.17 -7.44
CA PRO A 307 -34.76 1.45 -8.38
C PRO A 307 -35.21 2.91 -8.42
N ASP A 308 -35.00 3.65 -7.34
CA ASP A 308 -35.33 5.06 -7.15
C ASP A 308 -34.14 6.01 -7.37
N GLU A 309 -32.95 5.47 -7.65
CA GLU A 309 -31.74 6.25 -7.89
C GLU A 309 -31.70 6.69 -9.37
N LYS A 310 -31.62 8.01 -9.62
CA LYS A 310 -31.51 8.57 -10.98
C LYS A 310 -30.12 8.31 -11.56
N TRP A 311 -29.92 7.12 -12.12
CA TRP A 311 -28.68 6.72 -12.79
C TRP A 311 -28.87 6.62 -14.30
N GLU A 312 -28.15 7.44 -15.06
CA GLU A 312 -28.20 7.48 -16.54
C GLU A 312 -26.93 6.89 -17.19
N GLY A 313 -25.97 6.44 -16.39
CA GLY A 313 -24.72 5.85 -16.89
C GLY A 313 -24.80 4.35 -17.15
N GLN A 314 -23.64 3.72 -17.32
CA GLN A 314 -23.57 2.28 -17.60
C GLN A 314 -24.03 1.46 -16.38
N THR A 315 -24.82 0.42 -16.61
CA THR A 315 -25.34 -0.45 -15.54
C THR A 315 -24.84 -1.87 -15.73
N GLY A 316 -24.22 -2.43 -14.69
CA GLY A 316 -23.61 -3.75 -14.70
C GLY A 316 -22.18 -3.75 -14.16
N LEU A 317 -21.58 -4.94 -14.07
CA LEU A 317 -20.18 -5.07 -13.67
C LEU A 317 -19.28 -4.36 -14.68
N VAL A 318 -18.28 -3.63 -14.19
CA VAL A 318 -17.33 -2.87 -15.04
C VAL A 318 -16.67 -3.74 -16.11
N THR A 319 -16.44 -5.01 -15.82
CA THR A 319 -15.90 -6.00 -16.76
C THR A 319 -16.83 -6.30 -17.93
N ASN A 320 -18.14 -6.28 -17.73
CA ASN A 320 -19.12 -6.46 -18.81
C ASN A 320 -19.17 -5.21 -19.69
N ILE A 321 -19.17 -4.03 -19.06
CA ILE A 321 -19.14 -2.75 -19.78
C ILE A 321 -17.87 -2.65 -20.65
N VAL A 322 -16.71 -3.02 -20.12
CA VAL A 322 -15.45 -3.08 -20.89
C VAL A 322 -15.60 -4.02 -22.08
N ARG A 323 -16.18 -5.21 -21.90
CA ARG A 323 -16.36 -6.18 -22.99
C ARG A 323 -17.25 -5.66 -24.11
N GLU A 324 -18.31 -4.93 -23.77
CA GLU A 324 -19.28 -4.40 -24.74
C GLU A 324 -18.75 -3.17 -25.49
N ASP A 325 -18.01 -2.31 -24.78
CA ASP A 325 -17.60 -1.00 -25.29
C ASP A 325 -16.19 -0.98 -25.91
N LEU A 326 -15.25 -1.81 -25.42
CA LEU A 326 -13.87 -1.86 -25.93
C LEU A 326 -13.75 -2.80 -27.15
N LYS A 327 -13.69 -2.22 -28.35
CA LYS A 327 -13.70 -2.98 -29.61
C LYS A 327 -12.39 -3.71 -29.97
N ASN A 328 -11.22 -3.16 -29.61
CA ASN A 328 -9.91 -3.72 -30.00
C ASN A 328 -8.93 -3.75 -28.81
N ALA A 329 -9.13 -4.70 -27.89
CA ALA A 329 -8.28 -4.81 -26.69
C ALA A 329 -6.85 -5.27 -26.98
N ALA A 330 -6.60 -5.96 -28.10
CA ALA A 330 -5.29 -6.52 -28.44
C ALA A 330 -4.21 -5.45 -28.67
N GLU A 331 -4.61 -4.24 -29.08
CA GLU A 331 -3.73 -3.08 -29.32
C GLU A 331 -3.71 -2.08 -28.15
N CYS A 332 -4.41 -2.41 -27.05
CA CYS A 332 -4.49 -1.55 -25.88
C CYS A 332 -3.47 -1.95 -24.80
N GLU A 333 -3.22 -1.02 -23.89
CA GLU A 333 -2.55 -1.26 -22.61
C GLU A 333 -3.55 -1.02 -21.48
N ALA A 334 -3.67 -1.97 -20.56
CA ALA A 334 -4.58 -1.86 -19.44
C ALA A 334 -3.85 -1.53 -18.13
N TYR A 335 -4.44 -0.65 -17.34
CA TYR A 335 -3.92 -0.21 -16.04
C TYR A 335 -5.03 -0.35 -15.01
N LEU A 336 -4.88 -1.36 -14.15
CA LEU A 336 -5.94 -1.84 -13.24
C LEU A 336 -5.60 -1.50 -11.79
N CYS A 337 -6.53 -0.88 -11.05
CA CYS A 337 -6.29 -0.60 -9.63
C CYS A 337 -7.56 -0.69 -8.79
N GLY A 338 -7.51 -1.45 -7.68
CA GLY A 338 -8.65 -1.66 -6.81
C GLY A 338 -8.58 -2.98 -6.05
N SER A 339 -9.75 -3.58 -5.79
CA SER A 339 -9.83 -4.83 -5.03
C SER A 339 -9.26 -6.01 -5.83
N PRO A 340 -8.67 -7.04 -5.15
CA PRO A 340 -8.12 -8.20 -5.83
C PRO A 340 -9.13 -8.90 -6.75
N GLY A 341 -10.38 -9.06 -6.29
CA GLY A 341 -11.43 -9.71 -7.07
C GLY A 341 -11.80 -8.95 -8.36
N MET A 342 -11.85 -7.61 -8.31
CA MET A 342 -12.12 -6.80 -9.51
C MET A 342 -10.95 -6.89 -10.50
N ILE A 343 -9.70 -6.83 -10.01
CA ILE A 343 -8.51 -6.93 -10.85
C ILE A 343 -8.44 -8.32 -11.51
N ASP A 344 -8.63 -9.39 -10.75
CA ASP A 344 -8.58 -10.76 -11.29
C ASP A 344 -9.67 -10.99 -12.36
N ALA A 345 -10.88 -10.48 -12.12
CA ALA A 345 -11.95 -10.53 -13.13
C ALA A 345 -11.60 -9.71 -14.39
N SER A 346 -11.01 -8.52 -14.22
CA SER A 346 -10.62 -7.64 -15.33
C SER A 346 -9.50 -8.25 -16.18
N ILE A 347 -8.46 -8.81 -15.55
CA ILE A 347 -7.37 -9.52 -16.24
C ILE A 347 -7.95 -10.65 -17.08
N LYS A 348 -8.86 -11.46 -16.51
CA LYS A 348 -9.50 -12.56 -17.24
C LYS A 348 -10.24 -12.06 -18.48
N VAL A 349 -11.09 -11.04 -18.33
CA VAL A 349 -11.85 -10.47 -19.46
C VAL A 349 -10.93 -9.89 -20.53
N LEU A 350 -9.90 -9.14 -20.16
CA LEU A 350 -8.97 -8.54 -21.12
C LEU A 350 -8.18 -9.60 -21.91
N LYS A 351 -7.74 -10.68 -21.24
CA LYS A 351 -7.09 -11.81 -21.90
C LYS A 351 -8.04 -12.54 -22.87
N GLU A 352 -9.30 -12.75 -22.48
CA GLU A 352 -10.33 -13.31 -23.37
C GLU A 352 -10.57 -12.42 -24.61
N MET A 353 -10.41 -11.10 -24.47
CA MET A 353 -10.49 -10.13 -25.56
C MET A 353 -9.20 -10.00 -26.38
N GLY A 354 -8.18 -10.84 -26.11
CA GLY A 354 -6.94 -10.90 -26.89
C GLY A 354 -5.82 -9.97 -26.42
N MET A 355 -5.98 -9.27 -25.29
CA MET A 355 -4.90 -8.47 -24.71
C MET A 355 -3.80 -9.38 -24.15
N LYS A 356 -2.54 -9.09 -24.52
CA LYS A 356 -1.38 -9.84 -24.01
C LYS A 356 -1.12 -9.51 -22.54
N GLU A 357 -0.61 -10.48 -21.80
CA GLU A 357 -0.30 -10.33 -20.36
C GLU A 357 0.72 -9.23 -20.08
N GLU A 358 1.70 -9.05 -20.96
CA GLU A 358 2.71 -7.97 -20.88
C GLU A 358 2.13 -6.56 -21.00
N ASN A 359 0.90 -6.42 -21.52
CA ASN A 359 0.19 -5.14 -21.67
C ASN A 359 -0.82 -4.89 -20.54
N ILE A 360 -0.90 -5.77 -19.54
CA ILE A 360 -1.81 -5.63 -18.39
C ILE A 360 -1.02 -5.31 -17.14
N PHE A 361 -1.03 -4.04 -16.76
CA PHE A 361 -0.41 -3.51 -15.55
C PHE A 361 -1.46 -3.41 -14.45
N TYR A 362 -1.10 -3.74 -13.20
CA TYR A 362 -2.04 -3.66 -12.10
C TYR A 362 -1.40 -3.35 -10.75
N ASP A 363 -2.19 -2.75 -9.86
CA ASP A 363 -1.87 -2.54 -8.45
C ASP A 363 -3.03 -3.03 -7.57
N LYS A 364 -2.78 -4.10 -6.80
CA LYS A 364 -3.79 -4.78 -5.96
C LYS A 364 -3.75 -4.26 -4.53
N PHE A 365 -4.85 -3.67 -4.08
CA PHE A 365 -4.98 -3.22 -2.70
C PHE A 365 -5.48 -4.38 -1.82
N ALA A 366 -4.57 -4.97 -1.03
CA ALA A 366 -4.80 -6.16 -0.22
C ALA A 366 -4.75 -5.90 1.30
#